data_AF-A0A9X5X5I6-F1
#
_entry.id   AF-A0A9X5X5I6-F1
#
_cell.length_a   1.000
_cell.length_b   1.000
_cell.length_c   1.000
_cell.angle_alpha   90.00
_cell.angle_beta   90.00
_cell.angle_gamma   90.00
#
_symmetry.space_group_name_H-M   'P 1'
#
loop_
_entity.id
_entity.type
_entity.pdbx_description
1 polymer ?
#
loop_
_entity_poly.entity_id
_entity_poly.type
_entity_poly.pdbx_seq_one_letter_code
_entity_poly.pdbx_strand_id
1 'polypeptide(L)' 'ATDLRRHLDLHQRQLVEYEEIQKRDFPPGKDAPQDRLRHLVLRAGIDLETFWTQWLTQALDEFEHLDEQ' A
#
# COMPACT_ATOMS: atom_id res chain seq x y z
N ALA A 1 -10.59 -1.06 17.86
CA ALA A 1 -9.21 -1.10 17.30
C ALA A 1 -8.84 -2.42 16.60
N THR A 2 -9.29 -3.61 17.05
CA THR A 2 -8.86 -4.90 16.45
C THR A 2 -9.12 -5.02 14.95
N ASP A 3 -10.28 -4.55 14.45
CA ASP A 3 -10.56 -4.57 13.01
C ASP A 3 -9.63 -3.64 12.23
N LEU A 4 -9.33 -2.44 12.74
CA LEU A 4 -8.37 -1.52 12.12
C LEU A 4 -6.96 -2.11 12.04
N ARG A 5 -6.50 -2.80 13.09
CA ARG A 5 -5.20 -3.52 13.08
C ARG A 5 -5.17 -4.63 12.03
N ARG A 6 -6.26 -5.40 11.90
CA ARG A 6 -6.37 -6.44 10.86
C ARG A 6 -6.33 -5.83 9.46
N HIS A 7 -7.00 -4.71 9.24
CA HIS A 7 -6.95 -3.99 7.97
C HIS A 7 -5.54 -3.44 7.68
N LEU A 8 -4.85 -2.90 8.69
CA LEU A 8 -3.48 -2.41 8.53
C LEU A 8 -2.55 -3.55 8.07
N ASP A 9 -2.61 -4.70 8.74
CA ASP A 9 -1.81 -5.88 8.36
C ASP A 9 -2.09 -6.34 6.91
N LEU A 10 -3.35 -6.28 6.48
CA LEU A 10 -3.75 -6.62 5.11
C LEU A 10 -3.11 -5.66 4.10
N HIS A 11 -3.27 -4.35 4.31
CA HIS A 11 -2.76 -3.32 3.40
C HIS A 11 -1.22 -3.32 3.34
N GLN A 12 -0.55 -3.54 4.47
CA GLN A 12 0.91 -3.68 4.49
C GLN A 12 1.40 -4.88 3.66
N ARG A 13 0.71 -6.03 3.74
CA ARG A 13 1.07 -7.21 2.92
C ARG A 13 0.84 -6.96 1.44
N GLN A 14 -0.27 -6.34 1.07
CA GLN A 14 -0.57 -5.99 -0.32
C GLN A 14 0.44 -4.97 -0.88
N LEU A 15 0.82 -3.97 -0.09
CA LEU A 15 1.84 -3.00 -0.47
C LEU A 15 3.17 -3.68 -0.81
N VAL A 16 3.66 -4.56 0.08
CA VAL A 16 4.89 -5.33 -0.16
C VAL A 16 4.76 -6.17 -1.42
N GLU A 17 3.64 -6.86 -1.62
CA GLU A 17 3.40 -7.66 -2.83
C GLU A 17 3.49 -6.80 -4.11
N TYR A 18 2.86 -5.62 -4.12
CA TYR A 18 2.86 -4.73 -5.27
C TYR A 18 4.24 -4.13 -5.54
N GLU A 19 5.00 -3.77 -4.51
CA GLU A 19 6.37 -3.31 -4.65
C GLU A 19 7.29 -4.41 -5.24
N GLU A 20 7.12 -5.66 -4.83
CA GLU A 20 7.87 -6.78 -5.40
C GLU A 20 7.48 -7.07 -6.86
N ILE A 21 6.19 -6.99 -7.20
CA ILE A 21 5.72 -7.04 -8.60
C ILE A 21 6.38 -5.91 -9.39
N GLN A 22 6.43 -4.69 -8.84
CA GLN A 22 7.03 -3.55 -9.53
C GLN A 22 8.50 -3.82 -9.86
N LYS A 23 9.29 -4.28 -8.88
CA LYS A 23 10.72 -4.58 -9.03
C LYS A 23 10.96 -5.69 -10.05
N ARG A 24 10.14 -6.76 -10.01
CA ARG A 24 10.30 -7.94 -10.87
C ARG A 24 9.87 -7.67 -12.32
N ASP A 25 8.70 -7.05 -12.49
CA ASP A 25 8.02 -7.03 -13.78
C ASP A 25 8.30 -5.76 -14.59
N PHE A 26 8.71 -4.66 -13.93
CA PHE A 26 8.98 -3.36 -14.55
C PHE A 26 10.40 -2.82 -14.29
N PRO A 27 11.47 -3.59 -14.62
CA PRO A 27 12.83 -3.07 -14.56
C PRO A 27 13.05 -1.94 -15.59
N PRO A 28 14.05 -1.08 -15.39
CA PRO A 28 14.42 -0.05 -16.36
C PRO A 28 14.64 -0.64 -17.76
N GLY A 29 14.05 -0.01 -18.78
CA GLY A 29 14.18 -0.43 -20.18
C GLY A 29 13.02 -1.27 -20.75
N LYS A 30 12.01 -1.64 -19.94
CA LYS A 30 10.72 -2.14 -20.46
C LYS A 30 9.76 -0.99 -20.75
N ASP A 31 9.78 -0.52 -22.00
CA ASP A 31 9.10 0.70 -22.42
C ASP A 31 8.01 0.52 -23.47
N ALA A 32 7.57 -0.72 -23.72
CA ALA A 32 6.45 -0.93 -24.65
C ALA A 32 5.18 -0.24 -24.13
N PRO A 33 4.31 0.32 -25.00
CA PRO A 33 3.11 1.02 -24.57
C PRO A 33 2.22 0.20 -23.62
N GLN A 34 2.09 -1.11 -23.83
CA GLN A 34 1.34 -1.98 -22.93
C GLN A 34 1.99 -2.13 -21.54
N ASP A 35 3.32 -2.11 -21.47
CA ASP A 35 4.05 -2.23 -20.20
C ASP A 35 3.87 -0.95 -19.39
N ARG A 36 3.91 0.22 -20.06
CA ARG A 36 3.65 1.52 -19.42
C ARG A 36 2.25 1.60 -18.82
N LEU A 37 1.23 1.14 -19.54
CA LEU A 37 -0.13 1.12 -19.02
C LEU A 37 -0.27 0.20 -17.79
N ARG A 38 0.31 -1.01 -17.86
CA ARG A 38 0.30 -1.95 -16.73
C ARG A 38 1.04 -1.39 -15.53
N HIS A 39 2.18 -0.74 -15.76
CA HIS A 39 2.97 -0.10 -14.71
C HIS A 39 2.18 1.04 -14.05
N LEU A 40 1.47 1.86 -14.85
CA LEU A 40 0.63 2.94 -14.34
C LEU A 40 -0.48 2.41 -13.42
N VAL A 41 -1.14 1.31 -13.79
CA VAL A 41 -2.17 0.68 -12.96
C VAL A 41 -1.58 0.11 -11.66
N LEU A 42 -0.44 -0.58 -11.75
CA LEU A 42 0.25 -1.09 -10.56
C LEU A 42 0.64 0.07 -9.63
N ARG A 43 1.12 1.18 -10.19
CA ARG A 43 1.50 2.35 -9.40
C ARG A 43 0.30 2.95 -8.66
N ALA A 44 -0.86 3.04 -9.30
CA ALA A 44 -2.09 3.47 -8.63
C ALA A 44 -2.47 2.54 -7.47
N GLY A 45 -2.27 1.23 -7.62
CA GLY A 45 -2.43 0.25 -6.54
C GLY A 45 -1.48 0.52 -5.37
N ILE A 46 -0.18 0.69 -5.64
CA ILE A 46 0.84 1.01 -4.62
C ILE A 46 0.49 2.31 -3.88
N ASP A 47 0.09 3.36 -4.61
CA ASP A 47 -0.25 4.65 -4.03
C ASP A 47 -1.48 4.51 -3.10
N LEU A 48 -2.47 3.69 -3.46
CA LEU A 48 -3.65 3.41 -2.63
C LEU A 48 -3.31 2.62 -1.36
N GLU A 49 -2.50 1.55 -1.47
CA GLU A 49 -2.08 0.74 -0.33
C GLU A 49 -1.18 1.55 0.64
N THR A 50 -0.34 2.44 0.09
CA THR A 50 0.46 3.39 0.87
C THR A 50 -0.43 4.32 1.68
N PHE A 51 -1.45 4.92 1.03
CA PHE A 51 -2.41 5.78 1.70
C PHE A 51 -3.11 5.06 2.87
N TRP A 52 -3.67 3.87 2.63
CA TRP A 52 -4.38 3.13 3.66
C TRP A 52 -3.48 2.72 4.82
N THR A 53 -2.25 2.29 4.54
CA THR A 53 -1.28 1.93 5.58
C THR A 53 -0.97 3.14 6.48
N GLN A 54 -0.71 4.31 5.88
CA GLN A 54 -0.44 5.53 6.63
C GLN A 54 -1.65 5.96 7.45
N TRP A 55 -2.82 6.04 6.83
CA TRP A 55 -4.04 6.49 7.49
C TRP A 55 -4.44 5.56 8.64
N LEU A 56 -4.41 4.24 8.45
CA LEU A 56 -4.75 3.28 9.50
C LEU A 56 -3.76 3.34 10.67
N THR A 57 -2.48 3.58 10.40
CA THR A 57 -1.47 3.77 11.44
C THR A 57 -1.79 5.01 12.28
N GLN A 58 -2.12 6.12 11.63
CA GLN A 58 -2.51 7.37 12.31
C GLN A 58 -3.80 7.21 13.11
N ALA A 59 -4.83 6.58 12.53
CA ALA A 59 -6.10 6.36 13.20
C ALA A 59 -5.92 5.49 14.46
N LEU A 60 -5.10 4.42 14.39
CA LEU A 60 -4.80 3.59 15.54
C LEU A 60 -4.09 4.35 16.65
N ASP A 61 -3.12 5.21 16.29
CA ASP A 61 -2.43 6.09 17.23
C ASP A 61 -3.42 7.05 17.91
N GLU A 62 -4.31 7.70 17.16
CA GLU A 62 -5.36 8.55 17.72
C GLU A 62 -6.28 7.81 18.70
N PHE A 63 -6.67 6.58 18.39
CA PHE A 63 -7.51 5.78 19.31
C PHE A 63 -6.77 5.41 20.60
N GLU A 64 -5.48 5.06 20.53
CA GLU A 64 -4.67 4.77 21.73
C GLU A 64 -4.59 6.01 22.64
N HIS A 65 -4.38 7.20 22.06
CA HIS A 65 -4.33 8.45 22.82
C HIS A 65 -5.69 8.84 23.45
N LEU A 66 -6.81 8.46 22.83
CA LEU A 66 -8.15 8.71 23.37
C LEU A 66 -8.51 7.74 24.51
N ASP A 67 -8.04 6.50 24.44
CA ASP A 67 -8.28 5.49 25.50
C ASP A 67 -7.44 5.77 26.78
N GLU A 68 -6.37 6.56 26.68
CA GLU A 68 -5.52 6.98 27.81
C GLU A 68 -6.02 8.21 28.58
N GLN A 69 -7.06 8.91 28.09
CA GLN A 69 -7.67 10.11 28.72
C GLN A 69 -8.93 9.78 29.52
#